data_AF-A0A497HJQ9-F1
#
_entry.id   AF-A0A497HJQ9-F1
#
_cell.length_a   1.000
_cell.length_b   1.000
_cell.length_c   1.000
_cell.angle_alpha   90.00
_cell.angle_beta   90.00
_cell.angle_gamma   90.00
#
_symmetry.space_group_name_H-M   'P 1'
#
loop_
_entity.id
_entity.type
_entity.pdbx_description
1 polymer ?
#
loop_
_entity_poly.entity_id
_entity_poly.type
_entity_poly.pdbx_seq_one_letter_code
_entity_poly.pdbx_strand_id
1 'polypeptide(L)'
;MTSKNWETNILVRELARRLGISRKRISFAGTKDRRAVTTQLFSIYYPDKELPEIKIKDIEIEFVCRSNRRIEIGDLIGNEFQIVIRDVEVCKEEAKKRIDEINKELKEIGGFPNFYGFQRFGSLRPVTHIVGKEIVKGDFDKAVDLYLTYTTDKEDETYRLARERFSKERDISKALSYFPKHLNFELTLLNELRKGKNAIEALQSLPKNLLMMFLYAYQSYIFNRILSERIKRKLPLGEAIEGDLIVPVSKYGEEEDIIPVNNRNIEKVNRMIRLGKAAVTGAIVGYDTRFAEGEMGEIEKRIVEEESIDVRDFIVPEIPFLSSKGGRRALVSPYKDFSYRFLDNSSVEMKFFLRKGSYATSLLREFMKSRDIRNY
;
A
#
# COMPACT_ATOMS: atom_id res chain seq x y z
N MET A 1 7.18 15.97 -15.60
CA MET A 1 6.44 16.94 -14.74
C MET A 1 6.92 16.76 -13.32
N THR A 2 7.35 17.85 -12.70
CA THR A 2 7.83 17.90 -11.31
C THR A 2 6.82 18.70 -10.48
N SER A 3 6.44 18.20 -9.31
CA SER A 3 5.47 18.87 -8.44
C SER A 3 5.90 18.81 -6.98
N LYS A 4 5.64 19.89 -6.23
CA LYS A 4 5.90 19.99 -4.79
C LYS A 4 4.59 20.15 -4.02
N ASN A 5 4.33 19.27 -3.06
CA ASN A 5 3.13 19.33 -2.20
C ASN A 5 1.78 19.12 -2.90
N TRP A 6 1.76 18.45 -4.06
CA TRP A 6 0.56 18.21 -4.87
C TRP A 6 0.10 16.77 -4.83
N GLU A 7 -1.20 16.56 -4.65
CA GLU A 7 -1.82 15.25 -4.89
C GLU A 7 -2.08 15.06 -6.38
N THR A 8 -1.69 13.91 -6.94
CA THR A 8 -1.76 13.63 -8.39
C THR A 8 -3.17 13.85 -8.96
N ASN A 9 -4.23 13.42 -8.27
CA ASN A 9 -5.61 13.57 -8.77
C ASN A 9 -6.10 15.03 -8.78
N ILE A 10 -5.63 15.84 -7.84
CA ILE A 10 -5.92 17.28 -7.80
C ILE A 10 -5.17 17.99 -8.94
N LEU A 11 -3.91 17.61 -9.17
CA LEU A 11 -3.11 18.11 -10.28
C LEU A 11 -3.76 17.80 -11.64
N VAL A 12 -4.18 16.55 -11.87
CA VAL A 12 -4.90 16.15 -13.10
C VAL A 12 -6.17 16.98 -13.32
N ARG A 13 -6.93 17.25 -12.25
CA ARG A 13 -8.12 18.09 -12.31
C ARG A 13 -7.80 19.52 -12.72
N GLU A 14 -6.75 20.09 -12.15
CA GLU A 14 -6.33 21.47 -12.44
C GLU A 14 -5.78 21.60 -13.86
N LEU A 15 -4.99 20.63 -14.33
CA LEU A 15 -4.50 20.58 -15.71
C LEU A 15 -5.66 20.49 -16.71
N ALA A 16 -6.60 19.56 -16.49
CA ALA A 16 -7.77 19.40 -17.35
C ALA A 16 -8.58 20.70 -17.46
N ARG A 17 -8.77 21.40 -16.32
CA ARG A 17 -9.49 22.68 -16.26
C ARG A 17 -8.78 23.76 -17.08
N ARG A 18 -7.46 23.90 -16.93
CA ARG A 18 -6.68 24.93 -17.65
C ARG A 18 -6.56 24.65 -19.14
N LEU A 19 -6.52 23.38 -19.52
CA LEU A 19 -6.44 22.95 -20.91
C LEU A 19 -7.81 22.88 -21.61
N GLY A 20 -8.92 23.04 -20.89
CA GLY A 20 -10.25 22.86 -21.46
C GLY A 20 -10.53 21.45 -21.97
N ILE A 21 -9.84 20.43 -21.44
CA ILE A 21 -9.97 19.03 -21.86
C ILE A 21 -10.57 18.14 -20.78
N SER A 22 -11.08 16.98 -21.18
CA SER A 22 -11.52 15.95 -20.22
C SER A 22 -10.34 15.38 -19.43
N ARG A 23 -10.53 15.13 -18.13
CA ARG A 23 -9.55 14.43 -17.27
C ARG A 23 -9.13 13.07 -17.84
N LYS A 24 -10.03 12.40 -18.56
CA LYS A 24 -9.75 11.09 -19.20
C LYS A 24 -8.63 11.15 -20.26
N ARG A 25 -8.30 12.35 -20.73
CA ARG A 25 -7.21 12.60 -21.69
C ARG A 25 -5.84 12.80 -21.03
N ILE A 26 -5.80 12.84 -19.70
CA ILE A 26 -4.57 12.96 -18.92
C ILE A 26 -4.37 11.65 -18.17
N SER A 27 -3.24 10.99 -18.42
CA SER A 27 -2.91 9.73 -17.76
C SER A 27 -1.45 9.71 -17.29
N PHE A 28 -1.17 8.82 -16.34
CA PHE A 28 0.09 8.71 -15.61
C PHE A 28 0.26 7.26 -15.14
N ALA A 29 1.48 6.89 -14.75
CA ALA A 29 1.80 5.50 -14.44
C ALA A 29 1.41 5.07 -13.01
N GLY A 30 1.33 6.00 -12.07
CA GLY A 30 0.90 5.76 -10.70
C GLY A 30 0.93 7.03 -9.87
N THR A 31 0.16 7.09 -8.80
CA THR A 31 0.13 8.25 -7.91
C THR A 31 1.43 8.38 -7.12
N LYS A 32 1.80 9.62 -6.75
CA LYS A 32 2.94 9.92 -5.89
C LYS A 32 2.48 10.56 -4.59
N ASP A 33 3.35 10.53 -3.57
CA ASP A 33 3.06 11.11 -2.27
C ASP A 33 2.84 12.62 -2.38
N ARG A 34 1.76 13.09 -1.76
CA ARG A 34 1.42 14.51 -1.76
C ARG A 34 2.51 15.33 -1.09
N ARG A 35 2.97 14.94 0.10
CA ARG A 35 3.96 15.70 0.91
C ARG A 35 5.39 15.39 0.47
N ALA A 36 5.70 15.65 -0.80
CA ALA A 36 7.01 15.43 -1.37
C ALA A 36 7.26 16.37 -2.55
N VAL A 37 8.52 16.38 -3.02
CA VAL A 37 8.85 16.80 -4.39
C VAL A 37 8.87 15.53 -5.24
N THR A 38 8.05 15.48 -6.28
CA THR A 38 7.86 14.27 -7.09
C THR A 38 7.99 14.59 -8.55
N THR A 39 8.76 13.79 -9.28
CA THR A 39 8.87 13.86 -10.74
C THR A 39 8.26 12.63 -11.36
N GLN A 40 7.35 12.82 -12.31
CA GLN A 40 6.73 11.72 -13.05
C GLN A 40 6.32 12.14 -14.46
N LEU A 41 6.13 11.12 -15.30
CA LEU A 41 5.60 11.29 -16.66
C LEU A 41 4.08 11.31 -16.65
N PHE A 42 3.53 12.25 -17.42
CA PHE A 42 2.13 12.31 -17.78
C PHE A 42 2.03 12.22 -19.31
N SER A 43 1.03 11.49 -19.80
CA SER A 43 0.61 11.62 -21.20
C SER A 43 -0.68 12.42 -21.25
N ILE A 44 -0.68 13.46 -22.10
CA ILE A 44 -1.83 14.34 -22.32
C ILE A 44 -2.21 14.23 -23.79
N TYR A 45 -3.41 13.70 -24.05
CA TYR A 45 -3.99 13.72 -25.38
C TYR A 45 -4.64 15.08 -25.63
N TYR A 46 -3.92 15.95 -26.35
CA TYR A 46 -4.38 17.28 -26.71
C TYR A 46 -4.70 17.33 -28.23
N PRO A 47 -5.83 17.92 -28.65
CA PRO A 47 -6.22 17.95 -30.07
C PRO A 47 -5.24 18.71 -30.97
N ASP A 48 -4.70 19.83 -30.48
CA ASP A 48 -3.81 20.66 -31.28
C ASP A 48 -2.38 20.14 -31.21
N LYS A 49 -1.57 20.53 -32.20
CA LYS A 49 -0.16 20.12 -32.26
C LYS A 49 0.62 20.63 -31.04
N GLU A 50 0.32 21.82 -30.55
CA GLU A 50 1.05 22.46 -29.44
C GLU A 50 0.18 22.60 -28.20
N LEU A 51 0.76 22.26 -27.06
CA LEU A 51 0.12 22.42 -25.76
C LEU A 51 0.36 23.87 -25.31
N PRO A 52 -0.68 24.62 -24.88
CA PRO A 52 -0.48 25.99 -24.43
C PRO A 52 0.45 26.04 -23.22
N GLU A 53 1.13 27.17 -23.01
CA GLU A 53 1.97 27.36 -21.82
C GLU A 53 1.10 27.32 -20.55
N ILE A 54 1.38 26.38 -19.65
CA ILE A 54 0.67 26.23 -18.38
C ILE A 54 1.61 26.60 -17.24
N LYS A 55 1.26 27.65 -16.50
CA LYS A 55 1.95 28.01 -15.24
C LYS A 55 1.08 27.68 -14.04
N ILE A 56 1.48 26.69 -13.25
CA ILE A 56 0.86 26.37 -11.97
C ILE A 56 1.93 26.48 -10.89
N LYS A 57 1.59 27.12 -9.77
CA LYS A 57 2.50 27.25 -8.63
C LYS A 57 2.95 25.87 -8.15
N ASP A 58 4.23 25.75 -7.80
CA ASP A 58 4.87 24.53 -7.29
C ASP A 58 4.88 23.35 -8.28
N ILE A 59 4.68 23.62 -9.57
CA ILE A 59 4.70 22.63 -10.65
C ILE A 59 5.57 23.12 -11.80
N GLU A 60 6.42 22.22 -12.26
CA GLU A 60 7.26 22.40 -13.44
C GLU A 60 6.86 21.37 -14.50
N ILE A 61 6.62 21.85 -15.72
CA ILE A 61 6.19 21.04 -16.85
C ILE A 61 7.26 21.11 -17.93
N GLU A 62 7.85 19.96 -18.21
CA GLU A 62 8.82 19.77 -19.28
C GLU A 62 8.22 18.85 -20.33
N PHE A 63 8.29 19.26 -21.60
CA PHE A 63 7.89 18.43 -22.72
C PHE A 63 9.00 17.41 -23.02
N VAL A 64 8.65 16.12 -23.00
CA VAL A 64 9.62 15.04 -23.25
C VAL A 64 9.55 14.57 -24.71
N CYS A 65 8.39 14.05 -25.13
CA CYS A 65 8.18 13.57 -26.50
C CYS A 65 6.68 13.44 -26.82
N ARG A 66 6.36 13.20 -28.09
CA ARG A 66 5.05 12.71 -28.52
C ARG A 66 5.10 11.18 -28.67
N SER A 67 3.99 10.52 -28.36
CA SER A 67 3.84 9.06 -28.48
C SER A 67 2.45 8.73 -28.99
N ASN A 68 2.32 7.62 -29.72
CA ASN A 68 1.05 7.02 -30.12
C ASN A 68 0.44 6.14 -29.03
N ARG A 69 1.19 5.85 -27.95
CA ARG A 69 0.72 5.10 -26.79
C ARG A 69 0.60 6.02 -25.58
N ARG A 70 -0.57 6.01 -24.94
CA ARG A 70 -0.79 6.66 -23.64
C ARG A 70 -0.06 5.90 -22.53
N ILE A 71 0.34 6.61 -21.49
CA ILE A 71 0.82 6.01 -20.25
C ILE A 71 -0.40 5.45 -19.50
N GLU A 72 -0.27 4.23 -19.01
CA GLU A 72 -1.28 3.52 -18.24
C GLU A 72 -0.80 3.24 -16.81
N ILE A 73 -1.75 3.00 -15.90
CA ILE A 73 -1.42 2.63 -14.54
C ILE A 73 -0.57 1.35 -14.56
N GLY A 74 0.59 1.39 -13.93
CA GLY A 74 1.55 0.29 -13.93
C GLY A 74 2.68 0.41 -14.97
N ASP A 75 2.63 1.40 -15.87
CA ASP A 75 3.72 1.73 -16.82
C ASP A 75 4.92 2.43 -16.14
N LEU A 76 5.35 1.90 -15.00
CA LEU A 76 6.60 2.25 -14.33
C LEU A 76 7.28 0.99 -13.83
N ILE A 77 8.61 1.02 -13.81
CA ILE A 77 9.40 -0.04 -13.19
C ILE A 77 9.44 0.16 -11.67
N GLY A 78 9.53 1.41 -11.22
CA GLY A 78 9.72 1.76 -9.82
C GLY A 78 9.93 3.26 -9.62
N ASN A 79 10.49 3.61 -8.46
CA ASN A 79 10.79 4.99 -8.09
C ASN A 79 12.17 5.06 -7.45
N GLU A 80 12.90 6.11 -7.79
CA GLU A 80 14.06 6.55 -7.04
C GLU A 80 13.59 7.47 -5.89
N PHE A 81 14.14 7.23 -4.71
CA PHE A 81 13.84 7.98 -3.50
C PHE A 81 15.10 8.71 -3.05
N GLN A 82 14.91 9.96 -2.63
CA GLN A 82 15.88 10.74 -1.87
C GLN A 82 15.17 11.27 -0.64
N ILE A 83 15.49 10.72 0.53
CA ILE A 83 14.78 10.99 1.78
C ILE A 83 15.77 11.48 2.81
N VAL A 84 15.42 12.56 3.50
CA VAL A 84 16.20 13.10 4.62
C VAL A 84 15.54 12.69 5.91
N ILE A 85 16.24 11.86 6.69
CA ILE A 85 15.91 11.57 8.08
C ILE A 85 16.52 12.69 8.91
N ARG A 86 15.68 13.37 9.69
CA ARG A 86 16.09 14.46 10.59
C ARG A 86 16.02 13.99 12.04
N ASP A 87 16.61 14.78 12.92
CA ASP A 87 16.58 14.57 14.38
C ASP A 87 17.09 13.18 14.79
N VAL A 88 18.18 12.75 14.14
CA VAL A 88 18.86 11.49 14.48
C VAL A 88 19.50 11.64 15.87
N GLU A 89 19.04 10.81 16.81
CA GLU A 89 19.40 10.91 18.23
C GLU A 89 20.81 10.38 18.56
N VAL A 90 21.45 9.65 17.65
CA VAL A 90 22.79 9.09 17.85
C VAL A 90 23.86 9.90 17.12
N CYS A 91 25.10 9.85 17.60
CA CYS A 91 26.20 10.53 16.93
C CYS A 91 26.45 9.94 15.53
N LYS A 92 27.10 10.74 14.68
CA LYS A 92 27.37 10.42 13.27
C LYS A 92 28.12 9.09 13.10
N GLU A 93 29.10 8.82 13.94
CA GLU A 93 29.93 7.61 13.88
C GLU A 93 29.10 6.35 14.16
N GLU A 94 28.24 6.41 15.18
CA GLU A 94 27.33 5.31 15.55
C GLU A 94 26.25 5.12 14.48
N ALA A 95 25.64 6.21 13.99
CA ALA A 95 24.67 6.15 12.89
C ALA A 95 25.28 5.48 11.66
N LYS A 96 26.50 5.87 11.28
CA LYS A 96 27.22 5.31 10.14
C LYS A 96 27.40 3.80 10.29
N LYS A 97 27.92 3.35 11.45
CA LYS A 97 28.13 1.94 11.74
C LYS A 97 26.83 1.14 11.62
N ARG A 98 25.75 1.60 12.24
CA ARG A 98 24.44 0.93 12.18
C ARG A 98 23.89 0.85 10.77
N ILE A 99 23.97 1.95 10.00
CA ILE A 99 23.49 1.96 8.61
C ILE A 99 24.27 0.95 7.77
N ASP A 100 25.59 0.89 7.91
CA ASP A 100 26.45 -0.04 7.16
C ASP A 100 26.16 -1.51 7.53
N GLU A 101 26.00 -1.81 8.83
CA GLU A 101 25.64 -3.14 9.33
C GLU A 101 24.27 -3.59 8.83
N ILE A 102 23.24 -2.76 8.99
CA ILE A 102 21.87 -3.06 8.52
C ILE A 102 21.85 -3.24 7.01
N ASN A 103 22.51 -2.36 6.24
CA ASN A 103 22.56 -2.48 4.79
C ASN A 103 23.27 -3.77 4.34
N LYS A 104 24.27 -4.24 5.09
CA LYS A 104 24.92 -5.53 4.83
C LYS A 104 23.94 -6.69 5.05
N GLU A 105 23.26 -6.72 6.20
CA GLU A 105 22.27 -7.76 6.53
C GLU A 105 21.14 -7.81 5.50
N LEU A 106 20.60 -6.66 5.11
CA LEU A 106 19.54 -6.58 4.10
C LEU A 106 20.03 -7.09 2.72
N LYS A 107 21.29 -6.80 2.35
CA LYS A 107 21.88 -7.34 1.11
C LYS A 107 22.07 -8.86 1.15
N GLU A 108 22.43 -9.42 2.30
CA GLU A 108 22.57 -10.87 2.49
C GLU A 108 21.22 -11.60 2.35
N ILE A 109 20.13 -10.99 2.83
CA ILE A 109 18.76 -11.49 2.62
C ILE A 109 18.28 -11.29 1.16
N GLY A 110 18.93 -10.41 0.40
CA GLY A 110 18.53 -10.03 -0.96
C GLY A 110 17.54 -8.86 -1.02
N GLY A 111 17.30 -8.18 0.10
CA GLY A 111 16.40 -7.04 0.23
C GLY A 111 15.88 -6.85 1.65
N PHE A 112 14.75 -6.16 1.79
CA PHE A 112 14.07 -5.95 3.07
C PHE A 112 12.74 -6.71 3.13
N PRO A 113 12.25 -7.07 4.33
CA PRO A 113 10.94 -7.68 4.49
C PRO A 113 9.84 -6.82 3.85
N ASN A 114 9.10 -7.40 2.91
CA ASN A 114 8.19 -6.69 2.01
C ASN A 114 6.81 -6.39 2.63
N PHE A 115 6.80 -5.87 3.86
CA PHE A 115 5.59 -5.48 4.56
C PHE A 115 4.81 -4.41 3.79
N TYR A 116 3.49 -4.49 3.85
CA TYR A 116 2.62 -3.36 3.54
C TYR A 116 2.78 -2.31 4.63
N GLY A 117 3.18 -1.09 4.23
CA GLY A 117 3.40 0.03 5.13
C GLY A 117 2.11 0.48 5.84
N PHE A 118 2.24 1.17 6.96
CA PHE A 118 1.11 1.56 7.81
C PHE A 118 0.12 2.51 7.10
N GLN A 119 0.59 3.27 6.11
CA GLN A 119 -0.26 4.08 5.25
C GLN A 119 -1.34 3.27 4.53
N ARG A 120 -1.11 1.98 4.26
CA ARG A 120 -2.08 1.05 3.67
C ARG A 120 -3.30 0.85 4.55
N PHE A 121 -3.13 0.95 5.87
CA PHE A 121 -4.19 0.71 6.84
C PHE A 121 -4.93 1.99 7.25
N GLY A 122 -4.30 3.15 7.03
CA GLY A 122 -4.73 4.48 7.45
C GLY A 122 -3.76 5.04 8.52
N SER A 123 -2.97 6.05 8.16
CA SER A 123 -1.81 6.47 8.97
C SER A 123 -2.12 6.98 10.38
N LEU A 124 -3.24 7.67 10.54
CA LEU A 124 -3.67 8.18 11.84
C LEU A 124 -4.76 7.29 12.44
N ARG A 125 -5.66 6.80 11.60
CA ARG A 125 -6.78 5.93 11.97
C ARG A 125 -6.72 4.64 11.13
N PRO A 126 -6.07 3.57 11.62
CA PRO A 126 -5.82 2.34 10.88
C PRO A 126 -7.08 1.45 10.81
N VAL A 127 -8.16 1.96 10.21
CA VAL A 127 -9.47 1.29 10.22
C VAL A 127 -9.71 0.38 9.02
N THR A 128 -8.95 0.55 7.93
CA THR A 128 -9.34 0.00 6.62
C THR A 128 -9.37 -1.52 6.57
N HIS A 129 -8.38 -2.18 7.19
CA HIS A 129 -8.32 -3.64 7.31
C HIS A 129 -9.37 -4.19 8.28
N ILE A 130 -9.74 -3.42 9.30
CA ILE A 130 -10.79 -3.79 10.25
C ILE A 130 -12.14 -3.82 9.53
N VAL A 131 -12.44 -2.79 8.74
CA VAL A 131 -13.66 -2.75 7.91
C VAL A 131 -13.62 -3.84 6.84
N GLY A 132 -12.47 -4.05 6.20
CA GLY A 132 -12.28 -5.13 5.22
C GLY A 132 -12.55 -6.52 5.80
N LYS A 133 -12.15 -6.77 7.05
CA LYS A 133 -12.43 -8.02 7.77
C LYS A 133 -13.93 -8.27 7.89
N GLU A 134 -14.69 -7.28 8.35
CA GLU A 134 -16.14 -7.44 8.55
C GLU A 134 -16.88 -7.59 7.20
N ILE A 135 -16.42 -6.89 6.15
CA ILE A 135 -16.93 -7.09 4.78
C ILE A 135 -16.73 -8.54 4.32
N VAL A 136 -15.52 -9.09 4.51
CA VAL A 136 -15.22 -10.48 4.13
C VAL A 136 -16.08 -11.46 4.94
N LYS A 137 -16.31 -11.20 6.23
CA LYS A 137 -17.19 -12.03 7.08
C LYS A 137 -18.69 -11.89 6.74
N GLY A 138 -19.07 -11.00 5.83
CA GLY A 138 -20.47 -10.70 5.50
C GLY A 138 -21.19 -9.85 6.55
N ASP A 139 -20.49 -9.33 7.57
CA ASP A 139 -21.05 -8.44 8.60
C ASP A 139 -20.95 -6.97 8.14
N PHE A 140 -21.77 -6.63 7.16
CA PHE A 140 -21.78 -5.28 6.57
C PHE A 140 -22.25 -4.21 7.55
N ASP A 141 -23.16 -4.55 8.48
CA ASP A 141 -23.62 -3.62 9.51
C ASP A 141 -22.47 -3.22 10.42
N LYS A 142 -21.67 -4.18 10.88
CA LYS A 142 -20.47 -3.90 11.68
C LYS A 142 -19.38 -3.22 10.87
N ALA A 143 -19.24 -3.53 9.58
CA ALA A 143 -18.33 -2.81 8.68
C ALA A 143 -18.66 -1.31 8.60
N VAL A 144 -19.93 -0.97 8.40
CA VAL A 144 -20.42 0.42 8.38
C VAL A 144 -20.26 1.05 9.76
N ASP A 145 -20.60 0.33 10.83
CA ASP A 145 -20.45 0.79 12.19
C ASP A 145 -19.01 1.21 12.48
N LEU A 146 -18.04 0.31 12.28
CA LEU A 146 -16.63 0.55 12.53
C LEU A 146 -16.10 1.69 11.65
N TYR A 147 -16.56 1.80 10.40
CA TYR A 147 -16.15 2.91 9.55
C TYR A 147 -16.69 4.28 10.06
N LEU A 148 -17.83 4.30 10.74
CA LEU A 148 -18.39 5.52 11.32
C LEU A 148 -17.87 5.81 12.74
N THR A 149 -17.59 4.79 13.54
CA THR A 149 -17.38 4.93 15.00
C THR A 149 -15.94 4.69 15.46
N TYR A 150 -15.13 3.94 14.70
CA TYR A 150 -13.76 3.63 15.12
C TYR A 150 -12.89 4.88 15.20
N THR A 151 -12.25 5.07 16.35
CA THR A 151 -11.37 6.20 16.64
C THR A 151 -10.00 5.75 17.16
N THR A 152 -9.06 6.67 17.14
CA THR A 152 -7.77 6.54 17.84
C THR A 152 -7.38 7.88 18.46
N ASP A 153 -6.44 7.86 19.40
CA ASP A 153 -5.82 9.03 20.01
C ASP A 153 -5.00 9.89 19.02
N LYS A 154 -4.67 9.35 17.85
CA LYS A 154 -3.87 10.00 16.80
C LYS A 154 -4.70 10.73 15.74
N GLU A 155 -6.02 10.56 15.75
CA GLU A 155 -6.93 11.26 14.84
C GLU A 155 -7.12 12.73 15.27
N ASP A 156 -7.53 13.59 14.34
CA ASP A 156 -7.96 14.95 14.67
C ASP A 156 -9.05 14.91 15.75
N GLU A 157 -8.89 15.73 16.79
CA GLU A 157 -9.78 15.73 17.96
C GLU A 157 -11.24 15.99 17.57
N THR A 158 -11.48 16.88 16.61
CA THR A 158 -12.83 17.18 16.13
C THR A 158 -13.49 15.95 15.53
N TYR A 159 -12.73 15.13 14.79
CA TYR A 159 -13.26 13.98 14.08
C TYR A 159 -13.52 12.86 15.09
N ARG A 160 -12.56 12.64 15.99
CA ARG A 160 -12.67 11.70 17.10
C ARG A 160 -13.92 11.97 17.94
N LEU A 161 -14.12 13.21 18.39
CA LEU A 161 -15.28 13.58 19.21
C LEU A 161 -16.61 13.39 18.47
N ALA A 162 -16.68 13.69 17.17
CA ALA A 162 -17.88 13.43 16.38
C ALA A 162 -18.21 11.93 16.31
N ARG A 163 -17.21 11.08 16.07
CA ARG A 163 -17.39 9.62 16.01
C ARG A 163 -17.77 9.02 17.37
N GLU A 164 -17.11 9.46 18.45
CA GLU A 164 -17.43 9.06 19.83
C GLU A 164 -18.83 9.51 20.26
N ARG A 165 -19.27 10.68 19.82
CA ARG A 165 -20.63 11.14 20.06
C ARG A 165 -21.63 10.25 19.32
N PHE A 166 -21.39 9.95 18.06
CA PHE A 166 -22.28 9.10 17.27
C PHE A 166 -22.32 7.65 17.77
N SER A 167 -21.20 7.11 18.24
CA SER A 167 -21.16 5.75 18.80
C SER A 167 -22.04 5.61 20.05
N LYS A 168 -22.22 6.68 20.83
CA LYS A 168 -23.10 6.72 22.00
C LYS A 168 -24.55 7.04 21.64
N GLU A 169 -24.77 8.07 20.83
CA GLU A 169 -26.11 8.59 20.54
C GLU A 169 -26.88 7.74 19.52
N ARG A 170 -26.19 7.16 18.52
CA ARG A 170 -26.77 6.43 17.38
C ARG A 170 -27.82 7.20 16.56
N ASP A 171 -28.01 8.49 16.83
CA ASP A 171 -28.95 9.36 16.14
C ASP A 171 -28.32 9.93 14.86
N ILE A 172 -28.70 9.35 13.72
CA ILE A 172 -28.18 9.71 12.40
C ILE A 172 -28.52 11.16 12.03
N SER A 173 -29.72 11.64 12.39
CA SER A 173 -30.15 13.00 12.05
C SER A 173 -29.32 14.04 12.78
N LYS A 174 -29.02 13.79 14.07
CA LYS A 174 -28.10 14.63 14.83
C LYS A 174 -26.67 14.52 14.30
N ALA A 175 -26.20 13.31 13.97
CA ALA A 175 -24.87 13.08 13.43
C ALA A 175 -24.57 13.96 12.21
N LEU A 176 -25.51 14.07 11.27
CA LEU A 176 -25.37 14.91 10.08
C LEU A 176 -25.18 16.41 10.39
N SER A 177 -25.56 16.88 11.58
CA SER A 177 -25.40 18.29 11.97
C SER A 177 -24.01 18.62 12.54
N TYR A 178 -23.36 17.65 13.20
CA TYR A 178 -22.05 17.88 13.84
C TYR A 178 -20.89 17.13 13.18
N PHE A 179 -21.14 16.14 12.31
CA PHE A 179 -20.06 15.50 11.56
C PHE A 179 -19.36 16.54 10.66
N PRO A 180 -18.02 16.63 10.72
CA PRO A 180 -17.30 17.60 9.91
C PRO A 180 -17.53 17.42 8.40
N LYS A 181 -17.76 18.52 7.69
CA LYS A 181 -18.13 18.54 6.25
C LYS A 181 -17.12 17.89 5.30
N HIS A 182 -15.86 17.78 5.69
CA HIS A 182 -14.82 17.15 4.86
C HIS A 182 -14.83 15.62 4.94
N LEU A 183 -15.52 15.02 5.91
CA LEU A 183 -15.74 13.57 6.02
C LEU A 183 -16.83 13.11 5.06
N ASN A 184 -16.61 13.35 3.76
CA ASN A 184 -17.63 13.18 2.73
C ASN A 184 -18.13 11.73 2.64
N PHE A 185 -17.28 10.74 2.88
CA PHE A 185 -17.67 9.33 2.81
C PHE A 185 -18.55 8.93 3.99
N GLU A 186 -18.20 9.34 5.20
CA GLU A 186 -18.98 9.14 6.42
C GLU A 186 -20.34 9.84 6.31
N LEU A 187 -20.35 11.10 5.87
CA LEU A 187 -21.59 11.85 5.61
C LEU A 187 -22.45 11.20 4.53
N THR A 188 -21.83 10.58 3.52
CA THR A 188 -22.56 9.82 2.49
C THR A 188 -23.25 8.61 3.13
N LEU A 189 -22.53 7.80 3.91
CA LEU A 189 -23.10 6.65 4.61
C LEU A 189 -24.24 7.05 5.54
N LEU A 190 -24.04 8.06 6.40
CA LEU A 190 -25.08 8.57 7.29
C LEU A 190 -26.33 9.02 6.52
N ASN A 191 -26.15 9.69 5.38
CA ASN A 191 -27.28 10.11 4.55
C ASN A 191 -28.02 8.93 3.91
N GLU A 192 -27.31 7.91 3.43
CA GLU A 192 -27.95 6.72 2.86
C GLU A 192 -28.72 5.93 3.93
N LEU A 193 -28.12 5.73 5.12
CA LEU A 193 -28.80 5.10 6.25
C LEU A 193 -30.03 5.90 6.70
N ARG A 194 -29.96 7.23 6.71
CA ARG A 194 -31.13 8.09 7.01
C ARG A 194 -32.29 7.89 6.03
N LYS A 195 -32.00 7.54 4.77
CA LYS A 195 -33.02 7.23 3.75
C LYS A 195 -33.65 5.85 3.93
N GLY A 196 -33.26 5.09 4.96
CA GLY A 196 -33.75 3.75 5.23
C GLY A 196 -33.04 2.65 4.44
N LYS A 197 -31.91 2.96 3.80
CA LYS A 197 -31.08 1.95 3.12
C LYS A 197 -30.35 1.07 4.13
N ASN A 198 -30.16 -0.20 3.78
CA ASN A 198 -29.35 -1.11 4.59
C ASN A 198 -27.84 -0.84 4.43
N ALA A 199 -27.01 -1.50 5.24
CA ALA A 199 -25.56 -1.31 5.22
C ALA A 199 -24.90 -1.62 3.87
N ILE A 200 -25.38 -2.64 3.16
CA ILE A 200 -24.86 -3.02 1.83
C ILE A 200 -25.11 -1.89 0.83
N GLU A 201 -26.36 -1.42 0.75
CA GLU A 201 -26.76 -0.34 -0.15
C GLU A 201 -26.04 0.98 0.17
N ALA A 202 -25.81 1.26 1.46
CA ALA A 202 -25.03 2.41 1.90
C ALA A 202 -23.55 2.28 1.49
N LEU A 203 -22.92 1.12 1.68
CA LEU A 203 -21.55 0.88 1.22
C LEU A 203 -21.44 1.03 -0.30
N GLN A 204 -22.39 0.48 -1.06
CA GLN A 204 -22.41 0.57 -2.53
C GLN A 204 -22.53 2.01 -3.07
N SER A 205 -22.96 2.98 -2.24
CA SER A 205 -22.95 4.39 -2.63
C SER A 205 -21.56 5.02 -2.58
N LEU A 206 -20.58 4.37 -1.95
CA LEU A 206 -19.20 4.82 -1.89
C LEU A 206 -18.46 4.53 -3.21
N PRO A 207 -17.36 5.26 -3.51
CA PRO A 207 -16.55 4.97 -4.68
C PRO A 207 -16.00 3.54 -4.66
N LYS A 208 -16.11 2.81 -5.78
CA LYS A 208 -15.63 1.41 -5.90
C LYS A 208 -14.20 1.21 -5.41
N ASN A 209 -13.31 2.16 -5.69
CA ASN A 209 -11.90 2.10 -5.28
C ASN A 209 -11.72 2.19 -3.75
N LEU A 210 -12.61 2.88 -3.03
CA LEU A 210 -12.60 2.92 -1.57
C LEU A 210 -13.00 1.56 -0.99
N LEU A 211 -14.04 0.93 -1.55
CA LEU A 211 -14.47 -0.40 -1.10
C LEU A 211 -13.40 -1.47 -1.38
N MET A 212 -12.78 -1.44 -2.57
CA MET A 212 -11.63 -2.30 -2.87
C MET A 212 -10.45 -2.08 -1.91
N MET A 213 -10.26 -0.84 -1.44
CA MET A 213 -9.20 -0.53 -0.49
C MET A 213 -9.40 -1.25 0.84
N PHE A 214 -10.63 -1.39 1.34
CA PHE A 214 -10.90 -2.14 2.58
C PHE A 214 -10.54 -3.62 2.43
N LEU A 215 -11.04 -4.26 1.37
CA LEU A 215 -10.71 -5.66 1.07
C LEU A 215 -9.20 -5.87 0.97
N TYR A 216 -8.53 -5.06 0.15
CA TYR A 216 -7.09 -5.19 -0.04
C TYR A 216 -6.29 -4.87 1.22
N ALA A 217 -6.76 -3.95 2.06
CA ALA A 217 -6.14 -3.69 3.35
C ALA A 217 -6.25 -4.91 4.27
N TYR A 218 -7.37 -5.63 4.28
CA TYR A 218 -7.48 -6.85 5.07
C TYR A 218 -6.55 -7.97 4.57
N GLN A 219 -6.46 -8.17 3.25
CA GLN A 219 -5.48 -9.09 2.67
C GLN A 219 -4.03 -8.70 3.01
N SER A 220 -3.71 -7.40 2.92
CA SER A 220 -2.41 -6.86 3.33
C SER A 220 -2.09 -7.11 4.81
N TYR A 221 -3.10 -7.03 5.68
CA TYR A 221 -2.96 -7.32 7.10
C TYR A 221 -2.60 -8.79 7.34
N ILE A 222 -3.33 -9.72 6.72
CA ILE A 222 -3.04 -11.16 6.82
C ILE A 222 -1.63 -11.48 6.31
N PHE A 223 -1.24 -10.92 5.16
CA PHE A 223 0.11 -11.08 4.62
C PHE A 223 1.19 -10.58 5.60
N ASN A 224 0.98 -9.40 6.21
CA ASN A 224 1.93 -8.87 7.20
C ASN A 224 2.04 -9.79 8.42
N ARG A 225 0.94 -10.44 8.86
CA ARG A 225 0.98 -11.42 9.94
C ARG A 225 1.78 -12.67 9.54
N ILE A 226 1.54 -13.21 8.34
CA ILE A 226 2.27 -14.35 7.78
C ILE A 226 3.78 -14.07 7.71
N LEU A 227 4.17 -12.93 7.12
CA LEU A 227 5.58 -12.53 7.03
C LEU A 227 6.21 -12.36 8.41
N SER A 228 5.51 -11.72 9.35
CA SER A 228 5.99 -11.56 10.73
C SER A 228 6.24 -12.90 11.40
N GLU A 229 5.35 -13.86 11.17
CA GLU A 229 5.42 -15.17 11.80
C GLU A 229 6.54 -16.03 11.23
N ARG A 230 6.78 -15.97 9.90
CA ARG A 230 7.95 -16.61 9.29
C ARG A 230 9.26 -16.10 9.89
N ILE A 231 9.36 -14.78 10.10
CA ILE A 231 10.52 -14.15 10.76
C ILE A 231 10.67 -14.65 12.20
N LYS A 232 9.57 -14.73 12.96
CA LYS A 232 9.59 -15.24 14.35
C LYS A 232 10.06 -16.69 14.43
N ARG A 233 9.68 -17.53 13.46
CA ARG A 233 10.18 -18.91 13.35
C ARG A 233 11.63 -19.01 12.84
N LYS A 234 12.29 -17.86 12.55
CA LYS A 234 13.66 -17.77 12.05
C LYS A 234 13.87 -18.50 10.71
N LEU A 235 12.82 -18.60 9.90
CA LEU A 235 12.92 -19.17 8.56
C LEU A 235 13.52 -18.14 7.60
N PRO A 236 14.35 -18.55 6.64
CA PRO A 236 14.96 -17.63 5.69
C PRO A 236 13.89 -16.94 4.84
N LEU A 237 14.09 -15.65 4.58
CA LEU A 237 13.23 -14.87 3.67
C LEU A 237 13.80 -14.83 2.24
N GLY A 238 15.12 -14.80 2.13
CA GLY A 238 15.88 -14.74 0.87
C GLY A 238 16.18 -16.10 0.25
N GLU A 239 15.76 -17.18 0.90
CA GLU A 239 15.94 -18.56 0.42
C GLU A 239 14.66 -19.36 0.69
N ALA A 240 14.31 -20.22 -0.26
CA ALA A 240 13.19 -21.12 -0.14
C ALA A 240 13.58 -22.38 0.64
N ILE A 241 12.63 -22.86 1.44
CA ILE A 241 12.65 -24.19 2.05
C ILE A 241 11.65 -25.12 1.34
N GLU A 242 11.74 -26.42 1.58
CA GLU A 242 10.77 -27.38 1.03
C GLU A 242 9.34 -27.05 1.50
N GLY A 243 8.39 -27.11 0.57
CA GLY A 243 6.99 -26.73 0.80
C GLY A 243 6.68 -25.26 0.49
N ASP A 244 7.69 -24.39 0.33
CA ASP A 244 7.46 -23.00 -0.08
C ASP A 244 6.84 -22.90 -1.49
N LEU A 245 6.16 -21.78 -1.74
CA LEU A 245 5.74 -21.36 -3.07
C LEU A 245 6.59 -20.17 -3.51
N ILE A 246 7.18 -20.26 -4.69
CA ILE A 246 7.95 -19.20 -5.32
C ILE A 246 7.27 -18.71 -6.60
N VAL A 247 7.53 -17.46 -6.95
CA VAL A 247 7.11 -16.87 -8.25
C VAL A 247 8.35 -16.45 -9.04
N PRO A 248 8.36 -16.62 -10.38
CA PRO A 248 9.36 -16.02 -11.23
C PRO A 248 9.35 -14.49 -11.14
N VAL A 249 10.51 -13.87 -11.33
CA VAL A 249 10.67 -12.41 -11.32
C VAL A 249 11.34 -11.97 -12.62
N SER A 250 10.63 -11.15 -13.39
CA SER A 250 11.15 -10.54 -14.61
C SER A 250 11.57 -9.09 -14.40
N LYS A 251 11.91 -8.41 -15.50
CA LYS A 251 12.13 -6.96 -15.53
C LYS A 251 10.85 -6.16 -15.24
N TYR A 252 9.67 -6.76 -15.41
CA TYR A 252 8.37 -6.11 -15.21
C TYR A 252 7.79 -6.31 -13.81
N GLY A 253 8.31 -7.26 -13.03
CA GLY A 253 7.85 -7.60 -11.68
C GLY A 253 7.76 -9.10 -11.45
N GLU A 254 7.01 -9.46 -10.41
CA GLU A 254 6.59 -10.83 -10.12
C GLU A 254 5.63 -11.32 -11.23
N GLU A 255 5.82 -12.55 -11.68
CA GLU A 255 4.94 -13.23 -12.63
C GLU A 255 3.85 -14.02 -11.89
N GLU A 256 2.78 -14.41 -12.59
CA GLU A 256 1.63 -15.10 -11.97
C GLU A 256 1.88 -16.59 -11.72
N ASP A 257 2.90 -17.18 -12.37
CA ASP A 257 3.23 -18.59 -12.24
C ASP A 257 3.69 -18.94 -10.82
N ILE A 258 2.98 -19.88 -10.20
CA ILE A 258 3.28 -20.36 -8.84
C ILE A 258 3.99 -21.71 -8.92
N ILE A 259 5.24 -21.74 -8.47
CA ILE A 259 6.10 -22.93 -8.51
C ILE A 259 6.25 -23.48 -7.08
N PRO A 260 5.82 -24.72 -6.79
CA PRO A 260 6.06 -25.35 -5.50
C PRO A 260 7.52 -25.81 -5.38
N VAL A 261 8.10 -25.62 -4.20
CA VAL A 261 9.46 -26.01 -3.88
C VAL A 261 9.47 -27.40 -3.22
N ASN A 262 10.28 -28.30 -3.76
CA ASN A 262 10.48 -29.65 -3.25
C ASN A 262 11.95 -30.04 -3.29
N ASN A 263 12.28 -31.17 -2.68
CA ASN A 263 13.65 -31.70 -2.64
C ASN A 263 14.34 -31.83 -4.03
N ARG A 264 13.61 -31.97 -5.14
CA ARG A 264 14.19 -32.10 -6.49
C ARG A 264 14.57 -30.78 -7.12
N ASN A 265 13.91 -29.67 -6.75
CA ASN A 265 14.09 -28.38 -7.41
C ASN A 265 14.71 -27.29 -6.52
N ILE A 266 14.79 -27.51 -5.20
CA ILE A 266 15.19 -26.51 -4.21
C ILE A 266 16.54 -25.84 -4.51
N GLU A 267 17.55 -26.61 -4.94
CA GLU A 267 18.87 -26.05 -5.30
C GLU A 267 18.79 -25.07 -6.47
N LYS A 268 18.04 -25.45 -7.52
CA LYS A 268 17.83 -24.60 -8.70
C LYS A 268 17.01 -23.37 -8.32
N VAL A 269 15.96 -23.54 -7.52
CA VAL A 269 15.11 -22.44 -7.04
C VAL A 269 15.95 -21.42 -6.26
N ASN A 270 16.73 -21.88 -5.27
CA ASN A 270 17.57 -21.00 -4.46
C ASN A 270 18.67 -20.31 -5.29
N ARG A 271 19.22 -20.98 -6.31
CA ARG A 271 20.09 -20.31 -7.29
C ARG A 271 19.37 -19.19 -8.05
N MET A 272 18.12 -19.42 -8.47
CA MET A 272 17.33 -18.39 -9.19
C MET A 272 16.92 -17.22 -8.29
N ILE A 273 16.64 -17.47 -7.01
CA ILE A 273 16.37 -16.43 -6.02
C ILE A 273 17.62 -15.55 -5.82
N ARG A 274 18.80 -16.15 -5.63
CA ARG A 274 20.07 -15.40 -5.53
C ARG A 274 20.38 -14.55 -6.77
N LEU A 275 19.94 -15.00 -7.95
CA LEU A 275 20.07 -14.24 -9.20
C LEU A 275 18.98 -13.17 -9.38
N GLY A 276 18.05 -13.03 -8.43
CA GLY A 276 16.92 -12.09 -8.50
C GLY A 276 15.88 -12.43 -9.57
N LYS A 277 15.81 -13.71 -9.97
CA LYS A 277 14.90 -14.24 -11.01
C LYS A 277 13.72 -15.03 -10.45
N ALA A 278 13.66 -15.21 -9.14
CA ALA A 278 12.55 -15.79 -8.41
C ALA A 278 12.46 -15.19 -7.01
N ALA A 279 11.29 -15.29 -6.37
CA ALA A 279 11.10 -14.82 -5.00
C ALA A 279 10.28 -15.82 -4.19
N VAL A 280 10.66 -16.03 -2.92
CA VAL A 280 9.82 -16.71 -1.93
C VAL A 280 8.61 -15.84 -1.64
N THR A 281 7.44 -16.46 -1.55
CA THR A 281 6.18 -15.73 -1.42
C THR A 281 5.40 -16.09 -0.18
N GLY A 282 4.52 -15.17 0.25
CA GLY A 282 3.44 -15.43 1.19
C GLY A 282 2.08 -15.24 0.54
N ALA A 283 1.05 -15.84 1.14
CA ALA A 283 -0.33 -15.75 0.66
C ALA A 283 -0.90 -14.33 0.74
N ILE A 284 -1.52 -13.90 -0.35
CA ILE A 284 -2.56 -12.86 -0.37
C ILE A 284 -3.88 -13.61 -0.38
N VAL A 285 -4.52 -13.76 0.78
CA VAL A 285 -5.65 -14.69 0.95
C VAL A 285 -6.89 -14.22 0.18
N GLY A 286 -7.52 -15.15 -0.51
CA GLY A 286 -8.72 -15.01 -1.32
C GLY A 286 -9.31 -16.40 -1.61
N TYR A 287 -10.42 -16.45 -2.35
CA TYR A 287 -11.22 -17.66 -2.48
C TYR A 287 -10.56 -18.84 -3.23
N ASP A 288 -9.50 -18.57 -3.99
CA ASP A 288 -8.74 -19.58 -4.75
C ASP A 288 -7.24 -19.46 -4.44
N THR A 289 -6.92 -19.14 -3.18
CA THR A 289 -5.53 -19.01 -2.74
C THR A 289 -4.86 -20.36 -2.60
N ARG A 290 -3.75 -20.52 -3.32
CA ARG A 290 -2.86 -21.67 -3.12
C ARG A 290 -1.97 -21.42 -1.89
N PHE A 291 -2.20 -22.21 -0.85
CA PHE A 291 -1.35 -22.25 0.33
C PHE A 291 -0.09 -23.07 0.09
N ALA A 292 0.99 -22.68 0.76
CA ALA A 292 2.22 -23.46 0.81
C ALA A 292 2.02 -24.78 1.57
N GLU A 293 3.03 -25.64 1.51
CA GLU A 293 3.15 -26.85 2.32
C GLU A 293 4.27 -26.67 3.37
N GLY A 294 4.51 -27.71 4.19
CA GLY A 294 5.52 -27.66 5.25
C GLY A 294 5.30 -26.53 6.24
N GLU A 295 6.40 -25.98 6.78
CA GLU A 295 6.33 -24.93 7.80
C GLU A 295 5.65 -23.64 7.31
N MET A 296 5.84 -23.28 6.03
CA MET A 296 5.18 -22.10 5.47
C MET A 296 3.67 -22.34 5.34
N GLY A 297 3.26 -23.53 4.91
CA GLY A 297 1.86 -23.91 4.86
C GLY A 297 1.17 -23.87 6.22
N GLU A 298 1.85 -24.34 7.27
CA GLU A 298 1.37 -24.25 8.64
C GLU A 298 1.20 -22.80 9.10
N ILE A 299 2.17 -21.92 8.80
CA ILE A 299 2.08 -20.49 9.12
C ILE A 299 0.84 -19.89 8.44
N GLU A 300 0.69 -20.10 7.13
CA GLU A 300 -0.40 -19.48 6.37
C GLU A 300 -1.77 -19.95 6.85
N LYS A 301 -1.96 -21.27 7.04
CA LYS A 301 -3.22 -21.84 7.51
C LYS A 301 -3.57 -21.38 8.92
N ARG A 302 -2.61 -21.42 9.84
CA ARG A 302 -2.83 -21.00 11.23
C ARG A 302 -3.25 -19.53 11.33
N ILE A 303 -2.63 -18.63 10.56
CA ILE A 303 -3.02 -17.21 10.58
C ILE A 303 -4.44 -17.02 10.06
N VAL A 304 -4.86 -17.77 9.04
CA VAL A 304 -6.24 -17.75 8.52
C VAL A 304 -7.23 -18.29 9.57
N GLU A 305 -6.88 -19.39 10.25
CA GLU A 305 -7.68 -19.96 11.34
C GLU A 305 -7.84 -18.99 12.53
N GLU A 306 -6.75 -18.33 12.95
CA GLU A 306 -6.75 -17.32 14.03
C GLU A 306 -7.62 -16.10 13.70
N GLU A 307 -7.77 -15.77 12.42
CA GLU A 307 -8.67 -14.72 11.96
C GLU A 307 -10.16 -15.16 11.95
N SER A 308 -10.40 -16.47 12.10
CA SER A 308 -11.70 -17.12 12.02
C SER A 308 -12.43 -16.75 10.73
N ILE A 309 -11.77 -17.01 9.60
CA ILE A 309 -12.26 -16.78 8.23
C ILE A 309 -12.07 -18.07 7.42
N ASP A 310 -13.02 -18.37 6.54
CA ASP A 310 -12.87 -19.35 5.47
C ASP A 310 -12.38 -18.65 4.19
N VAL A 311 -11.65 -19.33 3.32
CA VAL A 311 -11.25 -18.74 2.03
C VAL A 311 -12.46 -18.33 1.18
N ARG A 312 -13.59 -19.06 1.31
CA ARG A 312 -14.84 -18.77 0.60
C ARG A 312 -15.47 -17.45 1.03
N ASP A 313 -15.13 -16.92 2.20
CA ASP A 313 -15.59 -15.62 2.68
C ASP A 313 -15.08 -14.46 1.79
N PHE A 314 -14.02 -14.70 1.00
CA PHE A 314 -13.57 -13.76 -0.02
C PHE A 314 -14.40 -13.77 -1.30
N ILE A 315 -15.48 -14.56 -1.35
CA ILE A 315 -16.57 -14.42 -2.32
C ILE A 315 -17.61 -13.55 -1.61
N VAL A 316 -17.90 -12.38 -2.18
CA VAL A 316 -18.83 -11.39 -1.60
C VAL A 316 -20.00 -11.20 -2.57
N PRO A 317 -21.05 -12.05 -2.53
CA PRO A 317 -22.15 -12.03 -3.49
C PRO A 317 -22.93 -10.71 -3.50
N GLU A 318 -23.05 -10.05 -2.35
CA GLU A 318 -23.78 -8.79 -2.17
C GLU A 318 -23.08 -7.64 -2.89
N ILE A 319 -21.76 -7.70 -3.01
CA ILE A 319 -20.94 -6.71 -3.72
C ILE A 319 -19.89 -7.47 -4.57
N PRO A 320 -20.27 -8.05 -5.72
CA PRO A 320 -19.45 -9.03 -6.43
C PRO A 320 -18.04 -8.58 -6.81
N PHE A 321 -17.85 -7.27 -7.08
CA PHE A 321 -16.53 -6.74 -7.41
C PHE A 321 -15.56 -6.73 -6.22
N LEU A 322 -16.04 -6.95 -4.99
CA LEU A 322 -15.24 -7.18 -3.79
C LEU A 322 -14.84 -8.66 -3.62
N SER A 323 -15.27 -9.56 -4.51
CA SER A 323 -14.76 -10.92 -4.50
C SER A 323 -13.32 -10.95 -4.98
N SER A 324 -12.42 -11.60 -4.24
CA SER A 324 -10.99 -11.65 -4.59
C SER A 324 -10.46 -13.07 -4.63
N LYS A 325 -9.85 -13.42 -5.76
CA LYS A 325 -9.18 -14.71 -5.98
C LYS A 325 -8.04 -14.93 -4.98
N GLY A 326 -7.43 -13.83 -4.54
CA GLY A 326 -6.17 -13.86 -3.80
C GLY A 326 -4.97 -14.01 -4.74
N GLY A 327 -3.83 -14.42 -4.20
CA GLY A 327 -2.60 -14.58 -4.95
C GLY A 327 -1.39 -14.81 -4.06
N ARG A 328 -0.20 -14.51 -4.59
CA ARG A 328 1.07 -14.60 -3.89
C ARG A 328 1.79 -13.26 -3.96
N ARG A 329 2.60 -12.95 -2.95
CA ARG A 329 3.46 -11.76 -2.92
C ARG A 329 4.83 -12.13 -2.39
N ALA A 330 5.89 -11.62 -3.02
CA ALA A 330 7.25 -11.80 -2.54
C ALA A 330 7.44 -11.34 -1.08
N LEU A 331 8.09 -12.17 -0.26
CA LEU A 331 8.40 -11.89 1.14
C LEU A 331 9.50 -10.84 1.31
N VAL A 332 10.40 -10.74 0.31
CA VAL A 332 11.52 -9.80 0.28
C VAL A 332 11.35 -8.86 -0.90
N SER A 333 11.54 -7.56 -0.65
CA SER A 333 11.61 -6.56 -1.70
C SER A 333 13.07 -6.15 -1.91
N PRO A 334 13.63 -6.30 -3.12
CA PRO A 334 14.96 -5.79 -3.41
C PRO A 334 14.94 -4.26 -3.45
N TYR A 335 16.08 -3.66 -3.11
CA TYR A 335 16.37 -2.24 -3.29
C TYR A 335 17.71 -2.10 -4.01
N LYS A 336 17.86 -1.03 -4.79
CA LYS A 336 19.07 -0.78 -5.59
C LYS A 336 19.62 0.60 -5.31
N ASP A 337 20.88 0.80 -5.71
CA ASP A 337 21.55 2.11 -5.72
C ASP A 337 21.51 2.80 -4.35
N PHE A 338 21.59 2.00 -3.28
CA PHE A 338 21.59 2.51 -1.91
C PHE A 338 22.86 3.30 -1.63
N SER A 339 22.69 4.56 -1.27
CA SER A 339 23.74 5.43 -0.76
C SER A 339 23.20 6.35 0.30
N TYR A 340 24.07 6.84 1.18
CA TYR A 340 23.68 7.83 2.19
C TYR A 340 24.79 8.85 2.41
N ARG A 341 24.41 10.03 2.88
CA ARG A 341 25.33 11.08 3.33
C ARG A 341 24.75 11.85 4.51
N PHE A 342 25.60 12.23 5.45
CA PHE A 342 25.23 13.15 6.52
C PHE A 342 25.18 14.57 5.98
N LEU A 343 24.06 15.27 6.20
CA LEU A 343 23.92 16.68 5.85
C LEU A 343 24.46 17.58 6.96
N ASP A 344 24.35 17.12 8.20
CA ASP A 344 24.83 17.74 9.43
C ASP A 344 24.98 16.65 10.52
N ASN A 345 25.08 17.03 11.79
CA ASN A 345 25.27 16.09 12.90
C ASN A 345 24.00 15.31 13.29
N SER A 346 22.81 15.71 12.83
CA SER A 346 21.53 15.10 13.19
C SER A 346 20.64 14.75 11.99
N SER A 347 21.14 14.93 10.76
CA SER A 347 20.38 14.66 9.53
C SER A 347 21.16 13.76 8.56
N VAL A 348 20.49 12.72 8.08
CA VAL A 348 21.02 11.76 7.10
C VAL A 348 20.13 11.75 5.87
N GLU A 349 20.72 12.01 4.71
CA GLU A 349 20.08 11.78 3.42
C GLU A 349 20.35 10.34 2.98
N MET A 350 19.30 9.59 2.62
CA MET A 350 19.36 8.26 2.03
C MET A 350 18.79 8.30 0.62
N LYS A 351 19.47 7.65 -0.32
CA LYS A 351 19.04 7.47 -1.70
C LYS A 351 18.96 5.99 -2.03
N PHE A 352 17.91 5.58 -2.74
CA PHE A 352 17.71 4.21 -3.19
C PHE A 352 16.61 4.11 -4.23
N PHE A 353 16.62 3.04 -5.02
CA PHE A 353 15.56 2.69 -5.96
C PHE A 353 14.74 1.51 -5.44
N LEU A 354 13.41 1.63 -5.55
CA LEU A 354 12.46 0.53 -5.29
C LEU A 354 11.58 0.27 -6.49
N ARG A 355 11.27 -1.01 -6.73
CA ARG A 355 10.27 -1.42 -7.74
C ARG A 355 8.86 -0.97 -7.32
N LYS A 356 7.94 -0.90 -8.30
CA LYS A 356 6.52 -0.69 -8.01
C LYS A 356 5.98 -1.78 -7.07
N GLY A 357 5.05 -1.40 -6.19
CA GLY A 357 4.48 -2.32 -5.21
C GLY A 357 5.28 -2.45 -3.91
N SER A 358 6.45 -1.82 -3.81
CA SER A 358 7.25 -1.70 -2.59
C SER A 358 7.05 -0.34 -1.92
N TYR A 359 7.28 -0.28 -0.61
CA TYR A 359 7.08 0.92 0.21
C TYR A 359 8.42 1.41 0.76
N ALA A 360 8.77 2.67 0.50
CA ALA A 360 9.99 3.28 1.07
C ALA A 360 9.98 3.27 2.59
N THR A 361 8.79 3.38 3.18
CA THR A 361 8.55 3.39 4.62
C THR A 361 8.88 2.04 5.26
N SER A 362 8.63 0.94 4.55
CA SER A 362 9.06 -0.40 4.96
C SER A 362 10.57 -0.59 4.93
N LEU A 363 11.29 -0.02 3.95
CA LEU A 363 12.76 -0.04 3.93
C LEU A 363 13.34 0.84 5.05
N LEU A 364 12.85 2.08 5.18
CA LEU A 364 13.32 3.02 6.20
C LEU A 364 13.07 2.54 7.62
N ARG A 365 12.01 1.75 7.85
CA ARG A 365 11.75 1.08 9.12
C ARG A 365 12.90 0.19 9.57
N GLU A 366 13.59 -0.46 8.64
CA GLU A 366 14.75 -1.28 8.98
C GLU A 366 15.94 -0.45 9.47
N PHE A 367 16.09 0.80 9.00
CA PHE A 367 17.14 1.71 9.45
C PHE A 367 16.76 2.51 10.70
N MET A 368 15.54 3.04 10.76
CA MET A 368 15.14 4.00 11.80
C MET A 368 14.71 3.32 13.09
N LYS A 369 14.02 2.18 13.02
CA LYS A 369 13.44 1.46 14.18
C LYS A 369 12.69 2.36 15.18
N SER A 370 12.14 3.49 14.72
CA SER A 370 11.28 4.39 15.49
C SER A 370 10.07 3.65 16.08
N ARG A 371 9.76 3.97 17.33
CA ARG A 371 8.55 3.51 18.04
C ARG A 371 7.31 4.31 17.66
N ASP A 372 7.49 5.56 17.20
CA ASP A 372 6.38 6.37 16.74
C ASP A 372 6.11 6.11 15.26
N ILE A 373 4.93 5.56 14.97
CA ILE A 373 4.50 5.26 13.61
C ILE A 373 4.39 6.52 12.73
N ARG A 374 4.22 7.70 13.33
CA ARG A 374 4.13 8.98 12.60
C ARG A 374 5.46 9.39 11.96
N ASN A 375 6.56 8.76 12.34
CA ASN A 375 7.88 9.02 11.78
C ASN A 375 8.08 8.32 10.42
N TYR A 376 7.11 7.50 9.96
CA TYR A 376 7.20 6.70 8.73
C TYR A 376 6.24 7.12 7.63
#